data_AF-A0A401Z9B4-F1
#
_entry.id   AF-A0A401Z9B4-F1
#
_cell.length_a   1.000
_cell.length_b   1.000
_cell.length_c   1.000
_cell.angle_alpha   90.00
_cell.angle_beta   90.00
_cell.angle_gamma   90.00
#
_symmetry.space_group_name_H-M   'P 1'
#
loop_
_entity.id
_entity.type
_entity.pdbx_description
1 polymer ?
#
loop_
_entity_poly.entity_id
_entity_poly.type
_entity_poly.pdbx_seq_one_letter_code
_entity_poly.pdbx_strand_id
1 'polypeptide(L)'
;MRKTKFIITIVISLIGMLHVALTPMLHGATPTVADIWFASFGLMLMFLAFLNYTLMNVAQNPTKLFVLGHIANVLTALMVAVLLTLALYPHIILILVLLVVETVLLLHTHLTATPSVARAAQRG
;
A
#
# COMPACT_ATOMS: atom_id res chain seq x y z
N MET A 1 6.93 -15.40 4.90
CA MET A 1 6.78 -13.93 4.70
C MET A 1 6.07 -13.55 3.40
N ARG A 2 6.35 -14.17 2.25
CA ARG A 2 5.69 -13.80 0.97
C ARG A 2 4.15 -13.90 1.02
N LYS A 3 3.61 -15.00 1.58
CA LYS A 3 2.16 -15.20 1.74
C LYS A 3 1.51 -14.09 2.58
N THR A 4 2.11 -13.71 3.70
CA THR A 4 1.61 -12.65 4.58
C THR A 4 1.53 -11.30 3.87
N LYS A 5 2.62 -10.91 3.18
CA LYS A 5 2.65 -9.67 2.39
C LYS A 5 1.54 -9.67 1.35
N PHE A 6 1.40 -10.76 0.60
CA PHE A 6 0.37 -10.91 -0.41
C PHE A 6 -1.06 -10.79 0.14
N ILE A 7 -1.33 -11.41 1.29
CA ILE A 7 -2.63 -11.28 1.98
C ILE A 7 -2.89 -9.82 2.35
N ILE A 8 -1.91 -9.13 2.93
CA ILE A 8 -2.06 -7.71 3.31
C ILE A 8 -2.36 -6.84 2.07
N THR A 9 -1.60 -7.03 0.99
CA THR A 9 -1.82 -6.33 -0.29
C THR A 9 -3.23 -6.56 -0.82
N ILE A 10 -3.74 -7.80 -0.78
CA ILE A 10 -5.11 -8.10 -1.19
C ILE A 10 -6.11 -7.37 -0.31
N VAL A 11 -5.94 -7.39 1.01
CA VAL A 11 -6.86 -6.73 1.94
C VAL A 11 -6.90 -5.22 1.67
N ILE A 12 -5.76 -4.57 1.46
CA ILE A 12 -5.69 -3.15 1.12
C ILE A 12 -6.40 -2.87 -0.22
N SER A 13 -6.18 -3.73 -1.22
CA SER A 13 -6.87 -3.63 -2.52
C SER A 13 -8.39 -3.75 -2.38
N LEU A 14 -8.87 -4.71 -1.59
CA LEU A 14 -10.30 -4.92 -1.31
C LEU A 14 -10.91 -3.69 -0.62
N ILE A 15 -10.22 -3.11 0.37
CA ILE A 15 -10.68 -1.90 1.05
C ILE A 15 -10.77 -0.73 0.05
N GLY A 16 -9.78 -0.58 -0.84
CA GLY A 16 -9.79 0.44 -1.88
C GLY A 16 -10.96 0.27 -2.86
N MET A 17 -11.21 -0.97 -3.31
CA MET A 17 -12.37 -1.29 -4.15
C MET A 17 -13.69 -0.99 -3.44
N LEU A 18 -13.82 -1.28 -2.15
CA LEU A 18 -15.00 -0.94 -1.38
C LEU A 18 -15.22 0.58 -1.32
N HIS A 19 -14.16 1.39 -1.15
CA HIS A 19 -14.30 2.85 -1.16
C HIS A 19 -14.83 3.35 -2.51
N VAL A 20 -14.25 2.90 -3.62
CA VAL A 20 -14.69 3.30 -4.96
C VAL A 20 -16.11 2.83 -5.24
N ALA A 21 -16.44 1.57 -4.95
CA ALA A 21 -17.74 0.98 -5.22
C ALA A 21 -18.86 1.59 -4.36
N LEU A 22 -18.57 1.90 -3.09
CA LEU A 22 -19.53 2.52 -2.18
C LEU A 22 -19.69 4.02 -2.43
N THR A 23 -18.75 4.68 -3.09
CA THR A 23 -18.86 6.12 -3.38
C THR A 23 -20.19 6.49 -4.05
N PRO A 24 -20.58 5.93 -5.21
CA PRO A 24 -21.85 6.28 -5.86
C PRO A 24 -23.08 5.86 -5.05
N MET A 25 -22.98 4.79 -4.26
CA MET A 25 -24.08 4.32 -3.41
C MET A 25 -24.34 5.24 -2.22
N LEU A 26 -23.28 5.78 -1.62
CA LEU A 26 -23.35 6.60 -0.41
C LEU A 26 -23.54 8.09 -0.70
N HIS A 27 -23.09 8.58 -1.86
CA HIS A 27 -23.04 10.02 -2.17
C HIS A 27 -23.97 10.44 -3.31
N GLY A 28 -24.70 9.50 -3.91
CA GLY A 28 -25.74 9.79 -4.89
C GLY A 28 -25.22 10.35 -6.23
N ALA A 29 -26.12 10.98 -6.99
CA ALA A 29 -25.86 11.39 -8.38
C ALA A 29 -25.08 12.70 -8.54
N THR A 30 -25.01 13.54 -7.50
CA THR A 30 -24.34 14.84 -7.53
C THR A 30 -23.17 14.87 -6.54
N PRO A 31 -22.00 14.34 -6.93
CA PRO A 31 -20.86 14.22 -6.02
C PRO A 31 -20.31 15.59 -5.64
N THR A 32 -20.10 15.76 -4.34
CA THR A 32 -19.35 16.87 -3.74
C THR A 32 -17.84 16.61 -3.82
N VAL A 33 -17.05 17.63 -3.50
CA VAL A 33 -15.59 17.50 -3.41
C VAL A 33 -15.18 16.44 -2.38
N ALA A 34 -15.90 16.32 -1.26
CA ALA A 34 -15.61 15.32 -0.23
C ALA A 34 -15.78 13.89 -0.76
N ASP A 35 -16.76 13.68 -1.63
CA ASP A 35 -17.10 12.38 -2.20
C ASP A 35 -16.03 11.93 -3.21
N ILE A 36 -15.51 12.89 -3.99
CA ILE A 36 -14.37 12.68 -4.88
C ILE A 36 -13.13 12.32 -4.07
N TRP A 37 -12.92 12.97 -2.92
CA TRP A 37 -11.82 12.62 -2.00
C TRP A 37 -11.94 11.18 -1.48
N PHE A 38 -13.15 10.75 -1.11
CA PHE A 38 -13.41 9.39 -0.64
C PHE A 38 -13.11 8.34 -1.72
N ALA A 39 -13.58 8.56 -2.96
CA ALA A 39 -13.26 7.68 -4.09
C ALA A 39 -11.76 7.67 -4.42
N SER A 40 -11.14 8.86 -4.42
CA SER A 40 -9.72 9.04 -4.74
C SER A 40 -8.82 8.34 -3.73
N PHE A 41 -9.21 8.34 -2.46
CA PHE A 41 -8.54 7.56 -1.41
C PHE A 41 -8.62 6.05 -1.72
N GLY A 42 -9.78 5.56 -2.15
CA GLY A 42 -9.94 4.17 -2.60
C GLY A 42 -9.03 3.80 -3.77
N LEU A 43 -8.96 4.66 -4.80
CA LEU A 43 -8.06 4.48 -5.94
C LEU A 43 -6.59 4.48 -5.53
N MET A 44 -6.20 5.36 -4.61
CA MET A 44 -4.84 5.40 -4.05
C MET A 44 -4.48 4.07 -3.38
N LEU A 45 -5.38 3.50 -2.56
CA LEU A 45 -5.15 2.19 -1.93
C LEU A 45 -5.01 1.07 -2.98
N MET A 46 -5.83 1.08 -4.02
CA MET A 46 -5.74 0.10 -5.11
C MET A 46 -4.41 0.21 -5.86
N PHE A 47 -3.99 1.43 -6.20
CA PHE A 47 -2.72 1.69 -6.86
C PHE A 47 -1.53 1.26 -6.00
N LEU A 48 -1.57 1.57 -4.70
CA LEU A 48 -0.55 1.15 -3.76
C LEU A 48 -0.45 -0.38 -3.66
N ALA A 49 -1.60 -1.07 -3.59
CA ALA A 49 -1.63 -2.52 -3.59
C ALA A 49 -1.04 -3.11 -4.89
N PHE A 50 -1.34 -2.53 -6.04
CA PHE A 50 -0.74 -2.94 -7.32
C PHE A 50 0.78 -2.74 -7.34
N LEU A 51 1.27 -1.62 -6.81
CA LEU A 51 2.69 -1.32 -6.70
C LEU A 51 3.40 -2.34 -5.79
N ASN A 52 2.82 -2.62 -4.61
CA ASN A 52 3.34 -3.60 -3.66
C ASN A 52 3.31 -5.02 -4.23
N TYR A 53 2.26 -5.39 -4.95
CA TYR A 53 2.19 -6.66 -5.68
C TYR A 53 3.30 -6.77 -6.73
N THR A 54 3.54 -5.70 -7.50
CA THR A 54 4.61 -5.66 -8.50
C THR A 54 5.98 -5.87 -7.83
N LEU A 55 6.24 -5.19 -6.72
CA LEU A 55 7.49 -5.34 -5.95
C LEU A 55 7.73 -6.74 -5.42
N MET A 56 6.66 -7.49 -5.11
CA MET A 56 6.78 -8.87 -4.65
C MET A 56 7.13 -9.88 -5.76
N ASN A 57 6.92 -9.51 -7.03
CA ASN A 57 7.04 -10.42 -8.17
C ASN A 57 8.18 -10.09 -9.13
N VAL A 58 8.83 -8.93 -9.00
CA VAL A 58 10.01 -8.62 -9.79
C VAL A 58 11.21 -9.44 -9.31
N ALA A 59 11.73 -10.30 -10.19
CA ALA A 59 12.81 -11.24 -9.90
C ALA A 59 14.21 -10.60 -9.73
N GLN A 60 14.39 -9.36 -10.18
CA GLN A 60 15.67 -8.65 -10.23
C GLN A 60 15.51 -7.27 -9.59
N ASN A 61 16.01 -7.13 -8.35
CA ASN A 61 16.00 -5.96 -7.45
C ASN A 61 16.13 -4.59 -8.18
N PRO A 62 15.04 -3.97 -8.68
CA PRO A 62 15.14 -2.64 -9.26
C PRO A 62 15.03 -1.69 -8.07
N THR A 63 16.17 -1.30 -7.52
CA THR A 63 16.24 -0.39 -6.36
C THR A 63 15.33 0.84 -6.57
N LYS A 64 15.19 1.30 -7.82
CA LYS A 64 14.27 2.38 -8.21
C LYS A 64 12.79 2.07 -7.92
N LEU A 65 12.30 0.90 -8.32
CA LEU A 65 10.92 0.50 -8.04
C LEU A 65 10.70 0.31 -6.55
N PHE A 66 11.69 -0.25 -5.83
CA PHE A 66 11.61 -0.39 -4.38
C PHE A 66 11.50 0.97 -3.68
N VAL A 67 12.35 1.94 -4.04
CA VAL A 67 12.29 3.30 -3.49
C VAL A 67 10.94 3.96 -3.76
N LEU A 68 10.43 3.85 -5.00
CA LEU A 68 9.11 4.36 -5.36
C LEU A 68 8.00 3.72 -4.51
N GLY A 69 8.05 2.39 -4.35
CA GLY A 69 7.18 1.63 -3.47
C GLY A 69 7.19 2.10 -2.04
N HIS A 70 8.38 2.26 -1.49
CA HIS A 70 8.56 2.66 -0.12
C HIS A 70 8.03 4.08 0.13
N ILE A 71 8.34 5.02 -0.76
CA ILE A 71 7.81 6.39 -0.71
C ILE A 71 6.28 6.37 -0.77
N ALA A 72 5.69 5.62 -1.70
CA ALA A 72 4.24 5.52 -1.84
C ALA A 72 3.58 4.97 -0.56
N ASN A 73 4.15 3.93 0.04
CA ASN A 73 3.66 3.36 1.29
C ASN A 73 3.75 4.37 2.45
N VAL A 74 4.87 5.07 2.59
CA VAL A 74 5.08 6.07 3.66
C VAL A 74 4.12 7.25 3.50
N LEU A 75 3.98 7.81 2.30
CA LEU A 75 3.05 8.90 2.03
C LEU A 75 1.60 8.49 2.32
N THR A 76 1.23 7.25 1.94
CA THR A 76 -0.11 6.73 2.22
C THR A 76 -0.32 6.54 3.72
N ALA A 77 0.65 5.99 4.45
CA ALA A 77 0.58 5.85 5.91
C ALA A 77 0.47 7.20 6.61
N LEU A 78 1.21 8.22 6.16
CA LEU A 78 1.11 9.59 6.67
C LEU A 78 -0.27 10.20 6.40
N MET A 79 -0.79 10.05 5.18
CA MET A 79 -2.14 10.49 4.84
C MET A 79 -3.19 9.82 5.75
N VAL A 80 -3.09 8.50 5.96
CA VAL A 80 -4.01 7.76 6.84
C VAL A 80 -3.85 8.19 8.31
N ALA A 81 -2.63 8.48 8.76
CA ALA A 81 -2.41 9.01 10.10
C ALA A 81 -3.05 10.39 10.29
N VAL A 82 -2.99 11.26 9.27
CA VAL A 82 -3.72 12.55 9.27
C VAL A 82 -5.23 12.32 9.26
N LEU A 83 -5.75 11.36 8.47
CA LEU A 83 -7.18 11.02 8.51
C LEU A 83 -7.62 10.55 9.90
N LEU A 84 -6.76 9.84 10.63
CA LEU A 84 -7.03 9.39 12.00
C LEU A 84 -7.24 10.55 12.98
N THR A 85 -6.59 11.70 12.76
CA THR A 85 -6.77 12.89 13.62
C THR A 85 -8.08 13.61 13.33
N LEU A 86 -8.64 13.43 12.13
CA LEU A 86 -9.94 14.00 11.73
C LEU A 86 -11.10 13.06 12.08
N ALA A 87 -10.88 11.76 11.98
CA ALA A 87 -11.92 10.75 12.18
C ALA A 87 -11.35 9.47 12.79
N LEU A 88 -11.79 9.13 13.99
CA LEU A 88 -11.38 7.90 14.67
C LEU A 88 -12.37 6.77 14.37
N TYR A 89 -12.18 6.10 13.24
CA TYR A 89 -12.95 4.90 12.89
C TYR A 89 -12.08 3.63 12.91
N PRO A 90 -12.62 2.48 13.36
CA PRO A 90 -11.87 1.22 13.44
C PRO A 90 -11.23 0.78 12.12
N HIS A 91 -11.90 1.04 10.99
CA HIS A 91 -11.38 0.68 9.67
C HIS A 91 -10.16 1.55 9.28
N ILE A 92 -10.08 2.81 9.70
CA ILE A 92 -8.92 3.69 9.43
C ILE A 92 -7.72 3.21 10.25
N ILE A 93 -7.93 2.83 11.53
CA ILE A 93 -6.90 2.22 12.37
C ILE A 93 -6.38 0.93 11.71
N LEU A 94 -7.28 0.07 11.24
CA LEU A 94 -6.92 -1.17 10.55
C LEU A 94 -6.06 -0.90 9.31
N ILE A 95 -6.45 0.06 8.46
CA ILE A 95 -5.68 0.44 7.27
C ILE A 95 -4.28 0.90 7.67
N LEU A 96 -4.17 1.76 8.69
CA LEU A 96 -2.87 2.25 9.16
C LEU A 96 -1.96 1.10 9.61
N VAL A 97 -2.50 0.17 10.42
CA VAL A 97 -1.75 -1.00 10.89
C VAL A 97 -1.30 -1.86 9.70
N LEU A 98 -2.19 -2.14 8.75
CA LEU A 98 -1.86 -2.91 7.55
C LEU A 98 -0.74 -2.25 6.73
N LEU A 99 -0.80 -0.94 6.52
CA LEU A 99 0.21 -0.17 5.79
C LEU A 99 1.57 -0.20 6.50
N VAL A 100 1.59 0.01 7.82
CA VAL A 100 2.83 -0.04 8.61
C VAL A 100 3.45 -1.44 8.54
N VAL A 101 2.65 -2.48 8.75
CA VAL A 101 3.12 -3.88 8.67
C VAL A 101 3.63 -4.20 7.27
N GLU A 102 2.92 -3.81 6.21
CA GLU A 102 3.35 -4.04 4.83
C GLU A 102 4.67 -3.34 4.52
N THR A 103 4.81 -2.08 4.93
CA THR A 103 6.03 -1.28 4.75
C THR A 103 7.23 -1.95 5.41
N VAL A 104 7.08 -2.39 6.67
CA VAL A 104 8.14 -3.09 7.42
C VAL A 104 8.51 -4.41 6.75
N LEU A 105 7.53 -5.20 6.32
CA LEU A 105 7.78 -6.48 5.66
C LEU A 105 8.48 -6.33 4.29
N LEU A 106 8.12 -5.30 3.52
CA LEU A 106 8.78 -4.98 2.25
C LEU A 106 10.22 -4.52 2.48
N LEU A 107 10.45 -3.64 3.47
CA LEU A 107 11.78 -3.19 3.84
C LEU A 107 12.69 -4.34 4.28
N HIS A 108 12.18 -5.21 5.16
CA HIS A 108 12.91 -6.41 5.59
C HIS A 108 13.28 -7.31 4.40
N THR A 109 12.37 -7.49 3.44
CA THR A 109 12.66 -8.30 2.24
C THR A 109 13.79 -7.69 1.41
N HIS A 110 13.79 -6.37 1.23
CA HIS A 110 14.84 -5.70 0.47
C HIS A 110 16.19 -5.79 1.17
N LEU A 111 16.25 -5.49 2.47
CA LEU A 111 17.49 -5.54 3.26
C LEU A 111 18.11 -6.94 3.31
N THR A 112 17.30 -8.00 3.35
CA THR A 112 17.79 -9.39 3.33
C THR A 112 18.27 -9.82 1.95
N ALA A 113 17.75 -9.24 0.86
CA ALA A 113 18.15 -9.56 -0.51
C ALA A 113 19.46 -8.88 -0.95
N THR A 114 19.77 -7.68 -0.43
CA THR A 114 20.98 -6.92 -0.79
C THR A 114 22.30 -7.66 -0.51
N PRO A 115 22.54 -8.27 0.67
CA PRO A 115 23.80 -8.95 0.95
C PRO A 115 23.97 -10.28 0.17
N SER A 116 22.88 -10.96 -0.19
CA SER A 116 22.97 -12.20 -0.99
C SER A 116 23.36 -11.93 -2.43
N VAL A 117 22.88 -10.83 -3.03
CA VAL A 117 23.20 -10.45 -4.41
C VAL A 117 24.66 -9.99 -4.52
N ALA A 118 25.15 -9.21 -3.56
CA ALA A 118 26.55 -8.79 -3.53
C ALA A 118 27.53 -9.97 -3.45
N ARG A 119 27.21 -11.02 -2.66
CA ARG A 119 28.05 -12.23 -2.57
C ARG A 119 27.97 -13.12 -3.82
N ALA A 120 26.81 -13.16 -4.50
CA ALA A 120 26.66 -13.92 -5.75
C ALA A 120 27.46 -13.29 -6.90
N ALA A 121 27.48 -11.95 -6.98
CA ALA A 121 28.26 -11.21 -7.98
C ALA A 121 29.79 -11.33 -7.78
N GLN A 122 30.26 -11.70 -6.59
CA GLN A 122 31.69 -11.93 -6.31
C GLN A 122 32.16 -13.36 -6.62
N ARG A 123 31.24 -14.29 -6.96
CA ARG A 123 31.54 -15.71 -7.19
C ARG A 123 31.41 -16.15 -8.65
N GLY A 124 31.02 -15.25 -9.55
CA GLY A 124 30.97 -15.48 -11.01
C GLY A 124 32.00 -14.62 -11.70
#